data_AF-A0A7Y5L0T7-F1
#
_entry.id   AF-A0A7Y5L0T7-F1
#
_cell.length_a   1.000
_cell.length_b   1.000
_cell.length_c   1.000
_cell.angle_alpha   90.00
_cell.angle_beta   90.00
_cell.angle_gamma   90.00
#
_symmetry.space_group_name_H-M   'P 1'
#
loop_
_entity.id
_entity.type
_entity.pdbx_description
1 polymer ?
#
loop_
_entity_poly.entity_id
_entity_poly.type
_entity_poly.pdbx_seq_one_letter_code
_entity_poly.pdbx_strand_id
1 'polypeptide(L)'
;MAKPTSSARAFFKAFLPAHLRSEFDAIARPSAKLSMPLAVALREATDVARFFDAFWSTKTESGRLVRPGLERAGPQLPGSIGDEIRLLIQGIQASPVKLPSTVDQEVDATTAKARALLRSVSATLTWGLADASVLKGLKSAGSRRDRSRGALIHDLAVCAGLARKHQKKLLAIPDFSVELITDIEAIVEALKRMSADRARTVASRARTLEPRNRLIEMLARRVTHVRAAARYVFRDHPDILVKVTSGYERQRRRSHRAAARLRSVDAAPGKTQR
;
A
#
# COMPACT_ATOMS: atom_id res chain seq x y z
N MET A 1 -26.79 15.10 6.66
CA MET A 1 -26.04 13.90 6.24
C MET A 1 -25.19 13.40 7.40
N ALA A 2 -25.52 12.26 8.00
CA ALA A 2 -24.77 11.70 9.13
C ALA A 2 -23.35 11.30 8.70
N LYS A 3 -22.34 11.65 9.51
CA LYS A 3 -20.93 11.31 9.24
C LYS A 3 -20.77 9.78 9.21
N PRO A 4 -20.42 9.14 8.06
CA PRO A 4 -20.35 7.68 7.94
C PRO A 4 -19.26 7.05 8.83
N THR A 5 -18.32 7.83 9.35
CA THR A 5 -17.27 7.38 10.27
C THR A 5 -17.77 7.09 11.69
N SER A 6 -18.89 7.69 12.11
CA SER A 6 -19.42 7.52 13.47
C SER A 6 -19.93 6.09 13.71
N SER A 7 -20.60 5.51 12.72
CA SER A 7 -21.22 4.17 12.83
C SER A 7 -20.19 3.04 12.91
N ALA A 8 -19.16 3.06 12.06
CA ALA A 8 -18.11 2.03 12.09
C ALA A 8 -17.29 2.08 13.40
N ARG A 9 -16.94 3.28 13.89
CA ARG A 9 -16.22 3.42 15.16
C ARG A 9 -17.07 2.97 16.34
N ALA A 10 -18.36 3.29 16.35
CA ALA A 10 -19.30 2.83 17.38
C ALA A 10 -19.45 1.30 17.38
N PHE A 11 -19.56 0.68 16.20
CA PHE A 11 -19.60 -0.78 16.05
C PHE A 11 -18.37 -1.44 16.69
N PHE A 12 -17.16 -0.98 16.36
CA PHE A 12 -15.95 -1.56 16.93
C PHE A 12 -15.81 -1.32 18.44
N LYS A 13 -16.23 -0.16 18.94
CA LYS A 13 -16.26 0.08 20.38
C LYS A 13 -17.23 -0.84 21.10
N ALA A 14 -18.43 -1.06 20.56
CA ALA A 14 -19.40 -1.98 21.14
C ALA A 14 -18.87 -3.42 21.16
N PHE A 15 -18.15 -3.82 20.10
CA PHE A 15 -17.56 -5.14 19.95
C PHE A 15 -16.38 -5.43 20.90
N LEU A 16 -15.55 -4.42 21.20
CA LEU A 16 -14.35 -4.60 22.03
C LEU A 16 -14.65 -4.58 23.54
N PRO A 17 -13.97 -5.41 24.37
CA PRO A 17 -13.90 -5.26 25.82
C PRO A 17 -13.33 -3.91 26.26
N ALA A 18 -13.63 -3.51 27.50
CA ALA A 18 -13.25 -2.19 28.04
C ALA A 18 -11.74 -1.88 27.92
N HIS A 19 -10.87 -2.85 28.22
CA HIS A 19 -9.42 -2.66 28.17
C HIS A 19 -8.88 -2.52 26.74
N LEU A 20 -9.56 -3.08 25.73
CA LEU A 20 -9.19 -2.92 24.33
C LEU A 20 -9.77 -1.64 23.72
N ARG A 21 -10.87 -1.10 24.26
CA ARG A 21 -11.46 0.18 23.81
C ARG A 21 -10.51 1.36 24.04
N SER A 22 -9.86 1.41 25.20
CA SER A 22 -8.92 2.49 25.53
C SER A 22 -7.72 2.47 24.59
N GLU A 23 -7.15 1.29 24.31
CA GLU A 23 -6.07 1.16 23.34
C GLU A 23 -6.52 1.50 21.92
N PHE A 24 -7.70 1.04 21.52
CA PHE A 24 -8.27 1.37 20.21
C PHE A 24 -8.37 2.88 20.01
N ASP A 25 -8.77 3.63 21.04
CA ASP A 25 -8.84 5.09 21.00
C ASP A 25 -7.44 5.75 21.01
N ALA A 26 -6.48 5.18 21.73
CA ALA A 26 -5.10 5.67 21.83
C ALA A 26 -4.33 5.60 20.49
N ILE A 27 -4.72 4.72 19.56
CA ILE A 27 -4.11 4.67 18.22
C ILE A 27 -4.63 5.84 17.38
N ALA A 28 -3.96 6.99 17.49
CA ALA A 28 -4.35 8.23 16.81
C ALA A 28 -4.12 8.22 15.29
N ARG A 29 -3.10 7.48 14.81
CA ARG A 29 -2.74 7.39 13.38
C ARG A 29 -2.35 5.95 13.05
N PRO A 30 -3.31 5.09 12.69
CA PRO A 30 -3.01 3.69 12.46
C PRO A 30 -2.15 3.53 11.20
N SER A 31 -1.01 2.86 11.34
CA SER A 31 -0.17 2.53 10.18
C SER A 31 -0.60 1.16 9.65
N ALA A 32 -1.54 1.13 8.70
CA ALA A 32 -1.99 -0.12 8.09
C ALA A 32 -0.97 -0.75 7.12
N LYS A 33 0.33 -0.54 7.36
CA LYS A 33 1.40 -1.12 6.56
C LYS A 33 1.58 -2.57 6.99
N LEU A 34 0.71 -3.45 6.51
CA LEU A 34 0.92 -4.88 6.61
C LEU A 34 2.10 -5.29 5.73
N SER A 35 3.01 -6.11 6.27
CA SER A 35 4.13 -6.68 5.51
C SER A 35 3.70 -7.76 4.50
N MET A 36 2.41 -8.15 4.55
CA MET A 36 1.81 -9.23 3.78
C MET A 36 0.33 -8.95 3.48
N PRO A 37 -0.31 -9.67 2.54
CA PRO A 37 -1.74 -9.53 2.28
C PRO A 37 -2.59 -9.80 3.53
N LEU A 38 -3.69 -9.06 3.70
CA LEU A 38 -4.51 -9.14 4.91
C LEU A 38 -5.02 -10.56 5.20
N ALA A 39 -5.47 -11.30 4.17
CA ALA A 39 -5.94 -12.68 4.35
C ALA A 39 -4.83 -13.59 4.92
N VAL A 40 -3.58 -13.40 4.49
CA VAL A 40 -2.42 -14.11 5.00
C VAL A 40 -2.13 -13.70 6.44
N ALA A 41 -2.17 -12.40 6.75
CA ALA A 41 -1.96 -11.89 8.10
C ALA A 41 -3.00 -12.44 9.10
N LEU A 42 -4.28 -12.49 8.71
CA LEU A 42 -5.35 -13.04 9.54
C LEU A 42 -5.17 -14.54 9.80
N ARG A 43 -4.78 -15.29 8.76
CA ARG A 43 -4.45 -16.72 8.90
C ARG A 43 -3.27 -16.93 9.85
N GLU A 44 -2.18 -16.19 9.68
CA GLU A 44 -1.03 -16.30 10.58
C GLU A 44 -1.38 -15.91 12.02
N ALA A 45 -2.24 -14.92 12.21
CA ALA A 45 -2.72 -14.57 13.55
C ALA A 45 -3.56 -15.69 14.17
N THR A 46 -4.37 -16.39 13.38
CA THR A 46 -5.09 -17.59 13.84
C THR A 46 -4.13 -18.70 14.26
N ASP A 47 -3.09 -18.95 13.47
CA ASP A 47 -2.06 -19.94 13.80
C ASP A 47 -1.31 -19.57 15.09
N VAL A 48 -1.04 -18.27 15.31
CA VAL A 48 -0.41 -17.76 16.53
C VAL A 48 -1.34 -17.92 17.76
N ALA A 49 -2.64 -17.68 17.61
CA ALA A 49 -3.60 -17.93 18.69
C ALA A 49 -3.67 -19.42 19.06
N ARG A 50 -3.71 -20.32 18.06
CA ARG A 50 -3.66 -21.78 18.29
C ARG A 50 -2.35 -22.22 18.94
N PHE A 51 -1.23 -21.64 18.51
CA PHE A 51 0.07 -21.86 19.13
C PHE A 51 0.05 -21.43 20.60
N PHE A 52 -0.52 -20.25 20.89
CA PHE A 52 -0.64 -19.76 22.25
C PHE A 52 -1.38 -20.77 23.15
N ASP A 53 -2.55 -21.26 22.73
CA ASP A 53 -3.33 -22.23 23.50
C ASP A 53 -2.55 -23.54 23.75
N ALA A 54 -1.90 -24.06 22.69
CA ALA A 54 -1.18 -25.34 22.76
C ALA A 54 0.09 -25.27 23.63
N PHE A 55 0.70 -24.09 23.74
CA PHE A 55 2.01 -23.91 24.38
C PHE A 55 1.97 -23.04 25.66
N TRP A 56 0.78 -22.64 26.14
CA TRP A 56 0.61 -21.79 27.31
C TRP A 56 1.23 -22.39 28.59
N SER A 57 0.78 -23.58 28.97
CA SER A 57 1.21 -24.22 30.22
C SER A 57 2.51 -25.00 30.06
N THR A 58 3.27 -25.03 31.15
CA THR A 58 4.47 -25.85 31.29
C THR A 58 4.10 -27.33 31.30
N LYS A 59 4.84 -28.16 30.54
CA LYS A 59 4.66 -29.61 30.50
C LYS A 59 5.73 -30.31 31.33
N THR A 60 5.31 -31.06 32.33
CA THR A 60 6.15 -31.93 33.16
C THR A 60 5.72 -33.38 32.98
N GLU A 61 6.68 -34.29 32.96
CA GLU A 61 6.45 -35.75 32.94
C GLU A 61 7.31 -36.39 34.03
N SER A 62 6.69 -37.19 34.90
CA SER A 62 7.35 -37.86 36.04
C SER A 62 8.21 -36.92 36.90
N GLY A 63 7.72 -35.69 37.14
CA GLY A 63 8.42 -34.66 37.92
C GLY A 63 9.57 -33.96 37.19
N ARG A 64 9.90 -34.35 35.96
CA ARG A 64 10.90 -33.68 35.13
C ARG A 64 10.23 -32.70 34.18
N LEU A 65 10.86 -31.54 34.00
CA LEU A 65 10.44 -30.55 33.02
C LEU A 65 10.70 -31.06 31.61
N VAL A 66 9.63 -31.29 30.84
CA VAL A 66 9.72 -31.71 29.43
C VAL A 66 9.74 -30.49 28.51
N ARG A 67 8.91 -29.48 28.82
CA ARG A 67 8.80 -28.28 28.00
C ARG A 67 8.35 -27.08 28.85
N PRO A 68 8.99 -25.90 28.76
CA PRO A 68 8.50 -24.70 29.42
C PRO A 68 7.15 -24.22 28.81
N GLY A 69 6.32 -23.54 29.60
CA GLY A 69 5.12 -22.86 29.14
C GLY A 69 5.35 -21.38 28.82
N LEU A 70 4.55 -20.81 27.91
CA LEU A 70 4.53 -19.36 27.67
C LEU A 70 4.21 -18.54 28.92
N GLU A 71 3.51 -19.12 29.90
CA GLU A 71 3.28 -18.50 31.22
C GLU A 71 4.57 -18.04 31.91
N ARG A 72 5.72 -18.66 31.58
CA ARG A 72 7.05 -18.26 32.08
C ARG A 72 7.56 -16.94 31.50
N ALA A 73 6.93 -16.40 30.46
CA ALA A 73 7.21 -15.04 29.98
C ALA A 73 6.77 -13.95 31.00
N GLY A 74 6.04 -14.35 32.05
CA GLY A 74 5.67 -13.49 33.16
C GLY A 74 4.57 -12.50 32.79
N PRO A 75 4.41 -11.41 33.57
CA PRO A 75 3.26 -10.51 33.47
C PRO A 75 3.17 -9.74 32.14
N GLN A 76 4.25 -9.74 31.34
CA GLN A 76 4.25 -9.11 30.03
C GLN A 76 3.34 -9.83 29.05
N LEU A 77 3.15 -11.15 29.18
CA LEU A 77 2.28 -11.93 28.30
C LEU A 77 1.01 -12.35 29.06
N PRO A 78 -0.09 -11.58 28.97
CA PRO A 78 -1.32 -11.93 29.68
C PRO A 78 -1.91 -13.24 29.15
N GLY A 79 -2.49 -14.04 30.05
CA GLY A 79 -3.16 -15.31 29.71
C GLY A 79 -4.32 -15.15 28.71
N SER A 80 -4.89 -13.95 28.62
CA SER A 80 -5.97 -13.60 27.68
C SER A 80 -5.51 -13.29 26.25
N ILE A 81 -4.20 -13.19 25.97
CA ILE A 81 -3.72 -12.66 24.69
C ILE A 81 -4.17 -13.50 23.48
N GLY A 82 -4.33 -14.82 23.65
CA GLY A 82 -4.88 -15.70 22.60
C GLY A 82 -6.32 -15.34 22.23
N ASP A 83 -7.14 -15.04 23.24
CA ASP A 83 -8.54 -14.62 23.04
C ASP A 83 -8.62 -13.21 22.45
N GLU A 84 -7.75 -12.30 22.87
CA GLU A 84 -7.66 -10.97 22.25
C GLU A 84 -7.34 -11.06 20.75
N ILE A 85 -6.41 -11.93 20.35
CA ILE A 85 -6.08 -12.16 18.94
C ILE A 85 -7.32 -12.64 18.17
N ARG A 86 -8.03 -13.65 18.69
CA ARG A 86 -9.25 -14.19 18.06
C ARG A 86 -10.33 -13.12 17.91
N LEU A 87 -10.57 -12.36 18.96
CA LEU A 87 -11.55 -11.28 18.97
C LEU A 87 -11.20 -10.22 17.91
N LEU A 88 -9.94 -9.79 17.84
CA LEU A 88 -9.49 -8.80 16.86
C LEU A 88 -9.67 -9.30 15.41
N ILE A 89 -9.40 -10.60 15.15
CA ILE A 89 -9.66 -11.22 13.85
C ILE A 89 -11.14 -11.14 13.47
N GLN A 90 -12.03 -11.54 14.40
CA GLN A 90 -13.48 -11.48 14.19
C GLN A 90 -13.95 -10.05 13.89
N GLY A 91 -13.48 -9.07 14.66
CA GLY A 91 -13.79 -7.66 14.41
C GLY A 91 -13.36 -7.20 13.01
N ILE A 92 -12.14 -7.54 12.59
CA ILE A 92 -11.63 -7.17 11.25
C ILE A 92 -12.48 -7.81 10.14
N GLN A 93 -12.91 -9.07 10.32
CA GLN A 93 -13.72 -9.80 9.34
C GLN A 93 -15.18 -9.30 9.28
N ALA A 94 -15.76 -8.95 10.43
CA ALA A 94 -17.12 -8.41 10.52
C ALA A 94 -17.25 -6.96 10.04
N SER A 95 -16.14 -6.32 9.61
CA SER A 95 -16.13 -4.93 9.18
C SER A 95 -16.99 -4.71 7.92
N PRO A 96 -18.02 -3.84 7.97
CA PRO A 96 -18.91 -3.60 6.83
C PRO A 96 -18.30 -2.66 5.75
N VAL A 97 -17.01 -2.31 5.86
CA VAL A 97 -16.39 -1.31 4.97
C VAL A 97 -16.15 -1.90 3.56
N LYS A 98 -17.06 -1.61 2.64
CA LYS A 98 -16.90 -1.91 1.20
C LYS A 98 -15.91 -0.93 0.55
N LEU A 99 -14.98 -1.45 -0.25
CA LEU A 99 -14.06 -0.66 -1.06
C LEU A 99 -14.73 -0.27 -2.39
N PRO A 100 -14.81 1.02 -2.77
CA PRO A 100 -15.35 1.41 -4.06
C PRO A 100 -14.30 1.21 -5.17
N SER A 101 -14.68 0.50 -6.25
CA SER A 101 -13.80 0.07 -7.36
C SER A 101 -13.92 0.90 -8.65
N THR A 102 -14.95 1.73 -8.81
CA THR A 102 -15.31 2.36 -10.09
C THR A 102 -14.46 3.58 -10.49
N VAL A 103 -13.91 4.32 -9.51
CA VAL A 103 -13.15 5.57 -9.76
C VAL A 103 -11.83 5.33 -10.50
N ASP A 104 -11.24 4.14 -10.40
CA ASP A 104 -9.91 3.88 -10.94
C ASP A 104 -9.92 3.65 -12.47
N GLN A 105 -11.04 3.20 -13.06
CA GLN A 105 -11.15 2.93 -14.51
C GLN A 105 -11.26 4.20 -15.36
N GLU A 106 -12.07 5.18 -14.94
CA GLU A 106 -12.25 6.45 -15.65
C GLU A 106 -10.94 7.25 -15.69
N VAL A 107 -10.19 7.19 -14.59
CA VAL A 107 -8.87 7.80 -14.44
C VAL A 107 -7.86 7.26 -15.46
N ASP A 108 -7.86 5.96 -15.72
CA ASP A 108 -6.93 5.34 -16.65
C ASP A 108 -7.25 5.71 -18.10
N ALA A 109 -8.53 5.76 -18.47
CA ALA A 109 -8.98 6.19 -19.79
C ALA A 109 -8.59 7.66 -20.10
N THR A 110 -8.86 8.58 -19.17
CA THR A 110 -8.49 10.00 -19.35
C THR A 110 -6.98 10.21 -19.40
N THR A 111 -6.22 9.45 -18.60
CA THR A 111 -4.75 9.49 -18.62
C THR A 111 -4.19 8.97 -19.95
N ALA A 112 -4.81 7.93 -20.54
CA ALA A 112 -4.42 7.42 -21.85
C ALA A 112 -4.69 8.44 -22.97
N LYS A 113 -5.88 9.08 -22.96
CA LYS A 113 -6.24 10.14 -23.92
C LYS A 113 -5.27 11.33 -23.85
N ALA A 114 -4.94 11.78 -22.64
CA ALA A 114 -3.98 12.85 -22.39
C ALA A 114 -2.58 12.57 -22.95
N ARG A 115 -2.09 11.33 -22.83
CA ARG A 115 -0.80 10.92 -23.41
C ARG A 115 -0.82 10.90 -24.94
N ALA A 116 -1.92 10.43 -25.52
CA ALA A 116 -2.07 10.44 -26.98
C ALA A 116 -2.05 11.88 -27.53
N LEU A 117 -2.78 12.79 -26.87
CA LEU A 117 -2.83 14.20 -27.25
C LEU A 117 -1.47 14.89 -27.09
N LEU A 118 -0.76 14.64 -25.98
CA LEU A 118 0.59 15.18 -25.78
C LEU A 118 1.54 14.76 -26.91
N ARG A 119 1.52 13.48 -27.33
CA ARG A 119 2.34 12.99 -28.45
C ARG A 119 1.98 13.68 -29.75
N SER A 120 0.69 13.79 -30.05
CA SER A 120 0.20 14.42 -31.28
C SER A 120 0.66 15.87 -31.37
N VAL A 121 0.40 16.66 -30.33
CA VAL A 121 0.70 18.10 -30.32
C VAL A 121 2.21 18.36 -30.27
N SER A 122 2.96 17.56 -29.52
CA SER A 122 4.43 17.67 -29.51
C SER A 122 5.02 17.39 -30.89
N ALA A 123 4.49 16.39 -31.62
CA ALA A 123 4.92 16.10 -32.98
C ALA A 123 4.59 17.26 -33.93
N THR A 124 3.37 17.81 -33.87
CA THR A 124 2.97 18.96 -34.68
C THR A 124 3.83 20.20 -34.40
N LEU A 125 4.14 20.49 -33.13
CA LEU A 125 5.00 21.61 -32.76
C LEU A 125 6.46 21.40 -33.19
N THR A 126 6.96 20.17 -33.13
CA THR A 126 8.34 19.84 -33.52
C THR A 126 8.53 19.96 -35.03
N TRP A 127 7.64 19.34 -35.81
CA TRP A 127 7.78 19.25 -37.27
C TRP A 127 7.17 20.45 -38.00
N GLY A 128 6.09 21.02 -37.47
CA GLY A 128 5.36 22.10 -38.11
C GLY A 128 5.96 23.50 -37.93
N LEU A 129 6.81 23.69 -36.92
CA LEU A 129 7.43 25.00 -36.65
C LEU A 129 8.96 24.99 -36.76
N ALA A 130 9.62 23.85 -36.48
CA ALA A 130 11.08 23.69 -36.46
C ALA A 130 11.86 24.82 -35.74
N ASP A 131 11.20 25.54 -34.82
CA ASP A 131 11.72 26.74 -34.15
C ASP A 131 12.54 26.34 -32.92
N ALA A 132 13.76 26.86 -32.79
CA ALA A 132 14.66 26.55 -31.68
C ALA A 132 14.04 26.88 -30.29
N SER A 133 13.18 27.90 -30.22
CA SER A 133 12.48 28.27 -28.99
C SER A 133 11.38 27.25 -28.60
N VAL A 134 10.70 26.69 -29.60
CA VAL A 134 9.71 25.61 -29.44
C VAL A 134 10.39 24.32 -29.02
N LEU A 135 11.51 23.96 -29.66
CA LEU A 135 12.31 22.79 -29.31
C LEU A 135 12.88 22.88 -27.89
N LYS A 136 13.30 24.07 -27.44
CA LYS A 136 13.73 24.30 -26.05
C LYS A 136 12.58 24.13 -25.06
N GLY A 137 11.41 24.66 -25.38
CA GLY A 137 10.19 24.47 -24.58
C GLY A 137 9.78 23.00 -24.46
N LEU A 138 9.78 22.26 -25.56
CA LEU A 138 9.43 20.83 -25.59
C LEU A 138 10.46 19.95 -24.85
N LYS A 139 11.76 20.27 -24.94
CA LYS A 139 12.79 19.59 -24.14
C LYS A 139 12.55 19.75 -22.64
N SER A 140 12.04 20.91 -22.20
CA SER A 140 11.69 21.13 -20.79
C SER A 140 10.51 20.26 -20.34
N ALA A 141 9.50 20.06 -21.19
CA ALA A 141 8.38 19.16 -20.96
C ALA A 141 8.80 17.67 -20.98
N GLY A 142 9.65 17.25 -21.93
CA GLY A 142 10.09 15.85 -22.07
C GLY A 142 11.21 15.40 -21.12
N SER A 143 11.89 16.31 -20.41
CA SER A 143 13.00 15.99 -19.51
C SER A 143 12.58 15.26 -18.23
N ARG A 144 11.30 15.34 -17.86
CA ARG A 144 10.75 14.60 -16.72
C ARG A 144 10.47 13.17 -17.16
N ARG A 145 11.40 12.24 -16.90
CA ARG A 145 11.18 10.78 -16.99
C ARG A 145 10.06 10.26 -16.07
N ASP A 146 9.42 11.15 -15.32
CA ASP A 146 8.37 10.82 -14.38
C ASP A 146 7.04 10.64 -15.12
N ARG A 147 6.51 9.42 -15.07
CA ARG A 147 5.20 9.07 -15.67
C ARG A 147 4.02 9.58 -14.83
N SER A 148 4.27 10.43 -13.83
CA SER A 148 3.26 10.95 -12.94
C SER A 148 2.26 11.87 -13.65
N ARG A 149 1.03 11.91 -13.13
CA ARG A 149 -0.03 12.76 -13.67
C ARG A 149 0.29 14.25 -13.57
N GLY A 150 1.05 14.67 -12.56
CA GLY A 150 1.50 16.05 -12.41
C GLY A 150 2.46 16.47 -13.52
N ALA A 151 3.36 15.58 -13.94
CA ALA A 151 4.20 15.81 -15.11
C ALA A 151 3.35 15.92 -16.39
N LEU A 152 2.39 15.01 -16.59
CA LEU A 152 1.50 15.04 -17.75
C LEU A 152 0.67 16.34 -17.85
N ILE A 153 0.14 16.83 -16.74
CA ILE A 153 -0.59 18.12 -16.66
C ILE A 153 0.33 19.28 -17.06
N HIS A 154 1.55 19.30 -16.51
CA HIS A 154 2.53 20.34 -16.81
C HIS A 154 2.91 20.35 -18.29
N ASP A 155 3.22 19.18 -18.86
CA ASP A 155 3.71 19.06 -20.23
C ASP A 155 2.63 19.43 -21.26
N LEU A 156 1.38 19.05 -21.01
CA LEU A 156 0.23 19.48 -21.79
C LEU A 156 0.04 21.00 -21.71
N ALA A 157 0.18 21.61 -20.53
CA ALA A 157 0.07 23.06 -20.37
C ALA A 157 1.17 23.83 -21.11
N VAL A 158 2.41 23.32 -21.09
CA VAL A 158 3.53 23.87 -21.88
C VAL A 158 3.23 23.78 -23.38
N CYS A 159 2.73 22.64 -23.86
CA CYS A 159 2.37 22.46 -25.27
C CYS A 159 1.23 23.39 -25.71
N ALA A 160 0.18 23.54 -24.90
CA ALA A 160 -0.91 24.49 -25.18
C ALA A 160 -0.39 25.94 -25.24
N GLY A 161 0.48 26.33 -24.31
CA GLY A 161 1.11 27.66 -24.30
C GLY A 161 1.95 27.93 -25.55
N LEU A 162 2.75 26.95 -25.99
CA LEU A 162 3.52 27.04 -27.23
C LEU A 162 2.60 27.10 -28.47
N ALA A 163 1.57 26.26 -28.51
CA ALA A 163 0.61 26.23 -29.62
C ALA A 163 -0.15 27.56 -29.75
N ARG A 164 -0.58 28.17 -28.64
CA ARG A 164 -1.19 29.51 -28.64
C ARG A 164 -0.23 30.59 -29.13
N LYS A 165 1.01 30.59 -28.62
CA LYS A 165 2.02 31.60 -28.99
C LYS A 165 2.33 31.56 -30.50
N HIS A 166 2.30 30.38 -31.11
CA HIS A 166 2.61 30.17 -32.52
C HIS A 166 1.38 29.88 -33.40
N GLN A 167 0.17 30.17 -32.91
CA GLN A 167 -1.09 29.79 -33.55
C GLN A 167 -1.19 30.22 -35.02
N LYS A 168 -0.77 31.45 -35.34
CA LYS A 168 -0.79 31.96 -36.72
C LYS A 168 0.06 31.13 -37.69
N LYS A 169 1.20 30.62 -37.24
CA LYS A 169 2.07 29.76 -38.03
C LYS A 169 1.52 28.34 -38.12
N LEU A 170 0.89 27.86 -37.05
CA LEU A 170 0.28 26.53 -37.01
C LEU A 170 -0.97 26.45 -37.90
N LEU A 171 -1.78 27.50 -37.99
CA LEU A 171 -2.94 27.57 -38.90
C LEU A 171 -2.56 27.49 -40.39
N ALA A 172 -1.30 27.73 -40.75
CA ALA A 172 -0.81 27.53 -42.12
C ALA A 172 -0.52 26.04 -42.42
N ILE A 173 -0.60 25.16 -41.43
CA ILE A 173 -0.42 23.71 -41.58
C ILE A 173 -1.78 23.08 -41.90
N PRO A 174 -1.92 22.34 -43.01
CA PRO A 174 -3.20 21.81 -43.49
C PRO A 174 -4.01 20.99 -42.47
N ASP A 175 -3.34 20.37 -41.50
CA ASP A 175 -3.96 19.44 -40.53
C ASP A 175 -4.03 19.99 -39.10
N PHE A 176 -3.64 21.25 -38.87
CA PHE A 176 -3.69 21.82 -37.53
C PHE A 176 -5.07 22.44 -37.24
N SER A 177 -5.79 21.86 -36.28
CA SER A 177 -7.02 22.43 -35.74
C SER A 177 -6.75 23.23 -34.46
N VAL A 178 -7.34 24.41 -34.36
CA VAL A 178 -7.35 25.21 -33.11
C VAL A 178 -8.08 24.45 -31.99
N GLU A 179 -8.99 23.54 -32.35
CA GLU A 179 -9.70 22.68 -31.39
C GLU A 179 -8.75 21.79 -30.59
N LEU A 180 -7.56 21.48 -31.12
CA LEU A 180 -6.53 20.75 -30.37
C LEU A 180 -6.09 21.52 -29.12
N ILE A 181 -6.02 22.85 -29.17
CA ILE A 181 -5.64 23.68 -28.01
C ILE A 181 -6.75 23.62 -26.94
N THR A 182 -8.00 23.73 -27.35
CA THR A 182 -9.16 23.63 -26.44
C THR A 182 -9.28 22.23 -25.84
N ASP A 183 -8.99 21.18 -26.61
CA ASP A 183 -8.98 19.80 -26.15
C ASP A 183 -7.89 19.55 -25.09
N ILE A 184 -6.70 20.13 -25.28
CA ILE A 184 -5.62 20.04 -24.29
C ILE A 184 -6.07 20.69 -22.98
N GLU A 185 -6.68 21.87 -23.05
CA GLU A 185 -7.12 22.61 -21.86
C GLU A 185 -8.25 21.89 -21.13
N ALA A 186 -9.23 21.37 -21.87
CA ALA A 186 -10.30 20.55 -21.32
C ALA A 186 -9.75 19.31 -20.60
N ILE A 187 -8.78 18.62 -21.20
CA ILE A 187 -8.14 17.45 -20.59
C ILE A 187 -7.29 17.82 -19.37
N VAL A 188 -6.56 18.93 -19.41
CA VAL A 188 -5.80 19.43 -18.26
C VAL A 188 -6.71 19.72 -17.08
N GLU A 189 -7.84 20.40 -17.31
CA GLU A 189 -8.82 20.69 -16.26
C GLU A 189 -9.49 19.41 -15.75
N ALA A 190 -9.83 18.46 -16.63
CA ALA A 190 -10.33 17.14 -16.23
C ALA A 190 -9.31 16.41 -15.33
N LEU A 191 -8.04 16.36 -15.71
CA LEU A 191 -6.99 15.72 -14.92
C LEU A 191 -6.75 16.40 -13.56
N LYS A 192 -6.87 17.74 -13.49
CA LYS A 192 -6.80 18.49 -12.23
C LYS A 192 -7.98 18.16 -11.32
N ARG A 193 -9.21 18.20 -11.84
CA ARG A 193 -10.44 17.84 -11.10
C ARG A 193 -10.36 16.41 -10.57
N MET A 194 -10.02 15.45 -11.43
CA MET A 194 -9.84 14.04 -11.04
C MET A 194 -8.73 13.85 -9.99
N SER A 195 -7.69 14.69 -10.00
CA SER A 195 -6.64 14.63 -8.98
C SER A 195 -7.12 15.16 -7.63
N ALA A 196 -7.88 16.26 -7.63
CA ALA A 196 -8.53 16.79 -6.44
C ALA A 196 -9.58 15.81 -5.88
N ASP A 197 -10.40 15.21 -6.75
CA ASP A 197 -11.41 14.23 -6.37
C ASP A 197 -10.79 12.92 -5.90
N ARG A 198 -9.68 12.48 -6.50
CA ARG A 198 -8.89 11.35 -5.99
C ARG A 198 -8.32 11.67 -4.62
N ALA A 199 -7.77 12.86 -4.40
CA ALA A 199 -7.25 13.26 -3.09
C ALA A 199 -8.35 13.26 -2.03
N ARG A 200 -9.53 13.80 -2.35
CA ARG A 200 -10.73 13.77 -1.50
C ARG A 200 -11.21 12.33 -1.25
N THR A 201 -11.23 11.50 -2.28
CA THR A 201 -11.63 10.09 -2.21
C THR A 201 -10.64 9.27 -1.37
N VAL A 202 -9.34 9.47 -1.54
CA VAL A 202 -8.30 8.82 -0.72
C VAL A 202 -8.41 9.27 0.73
N ALA A 203 -8.58 10.57 0.98
CA ALA A 203 -8.78 11.09 2.34
C ALA A 203 -10.08 10.55 2.98
N SER A 204 -11.15 10.44 2.20
CA SER A 204 -12.43 9.84 2.64
C SER A 204 -12.29 8.34 2.92
N ARG A 205 -11.67 7.58 2.01
CA ARG A 205 -11.35 6.15 2.17
C ARG A 205 -10.48 5.91 3.41
N ALA A 206 -9.46 6.75 3.62
CA ALA A 206 -8.58 6.65 4.78
C ALA A 206 -9.36 6.80 6.10
N ARG A 207 -10.30 7.76 6.16
CA ARG A 207 -11.18 7.96 7.33
C ARG A 207 -12.15 6.78 7.53
N THR A 208 -12.70 6.22 6.46
CA THR A 208 -13.63 5.07 6.55
C THR A 208 -12.91 3.78 6.97
N LEU A 209 -11.66 3.58 6.52
CA LEU A 209 -10.85 2.41 6.86
C LEU A 209 -10.12 2.56 8.20
N GLU A 210 -10.04 3.78 8.75
CA GLU A 210 -9.31 4.07 9.99
C GLU A 210 -9.66 3.12 11.15
N PRO A 211 -10.94 2.83 11.44
CA PRO A 211 -11.28 1.91 12.53
C PRO A 211 -10.76 0.48 12.29
N ARG A 212 -10.85 -0.03 11.05
CA ARG A 212 -10.31 -1.33 10.67
C ARG A 212 -8.79 -1.35 10.78
N ASN A 213 -8.13 -0.26 10.38
CA ASN A 213 -6.68 -0.12 10.45
C ASN A 213 -6.17 -0.13 11.90
N ARG A 214 -6.92 0.47 12.84
CA ARG A 214 -6.61 0.39 14.28
C ARG A 214 -6.65 -1.04 14.79
N LEU A 215 -7.69 -1.82 14.44
CA LEU A 215 -7.75 -3.24 14.81
C LEU A 215 -6.60 -4.06 14.22
N ILE A 216 -6.25 -3.81 12.96
CA ILE A 216 -5.12 -4.47 12.30
C ILE A 216 -3.81 -4.18 13.05
N GLU A 217 -3.60 -2.93 13.49
CA GLU A 217 -2.41 -2.57 14.26
C GLU A 217 -2.40 -3.23 15.65
N MET A 218 -3.52 -3.25 16.36
CA MET A 218 -3.64 -3.98 17.63
C MET A 218 -3.34 -5.47 17.46
N LEU A 219 -3.88 -6.09 16.40
CA LEU A 219 -3.63 -7.49 16.08
C LEU A 219 -2.14 -7.75 15.83
N ALA A 220 -1.50 -6.90 15.03
CA ALA A 220 -0.07 -7.00 14.74
C ALA A 220 0.79 -6.88 16.00
N ARG A 221 0.43 -5.98 16.93
CA ARG A 221 1.11 -5.85 18.23
C ARG A 221 1.01 -7.13 19.05
N ARG A 222 -0.18 -7.72 19.20
CA ARG A 222 -0.37 -8.98 19.95
C ARG A 222 0.41 -10.13 19.35
N VAL A 223 0.31 -10.31 18.02
CA VAL A 223 1.05 -11.37 17.31
C VAL A 223 2.55 -11.20 17.49
N THR A 224 3.06 -9.97 17.41
CA THR A 224 4.48 -9.67 17.65
C THR A 224 4.87 -10.00 19.09
N HIS A 225 4.01 -9.69 20.05
CA HIS A 225 4.25 -9.95 21.47
C HIS A 225 4.34 -11.46 21.77
N VAL A 226 3.37 -12.25 21.30
CA VAL A 226 3.40 -13.72 21.45
C VAL A 226 4.65 -14.31 20.81
N ARG A 227 5.03 -13.84 19.60
CA ARG A 227 6.26 -14.29 18.92
C ARG A 227 7.53 -13.92 19.69
N ALA A 228 7.57 -12.76 20.33
CA ALA A 228 8.71 -12.34 21.15
C ALA A 228 8.82 -13.21 22.42
N ALA A 229 7.71 -13.41 23.13
CA ALA A 229 7.65 -14.28 24.29
C ALA A 229 8.03 -15.72 23.96
N ALA A 230 7.54 -16.25 22.84
CA ALA A 230 7.90 -17.58 22.37
C ALA A 230 9.42 -17.71 22.14
N ARG A 231 10.06 -16.72 21.50
CA ARG A 231 11.53 -16.72 21.30
C ARG A 231 12.30 -16.73 22.61
N TYR A 232 11.79 -16.03 23.63
CA TYR A 232 12.40 -15.99 24.95
C TYR A 232 12.24 -17.34 25.68
N VAL A 233 11.02 -17.86 25.78
CA VAL A 233 10.68 -19.08 26.53
C VAL A 233 11.23 -20.35 25.86
N PHE A 234 11.15 -20.43 24.53
CA PHE A 234 11.53 -21.61 23.74
C PHE A 234 12.88 -21.45 23.05
N ARG A 235 13.79 -20.62 23.59
CA ARG A 235 15.12 -20.41 23.02
C ARG A 235 15.90 -21.72 22.82
N ASP A 236 15.70 -22.68 23.73
CA ASP A 236 16.34 -24.00 23.73
C ASP A 236 15.48 -25.07 23.01
N HIS A 237 14.36 -24.68 22.38
CA HIS A 237 13.42 -25.56 21.67
C HIS A 237 13.10 -25.03 20.25
N PRO A 238 14.04 -25.13 19.30
CA PRO A 238 13.91 -24.52 17.97
C PRO A 238 12.77 -25.13 17.13
N ASP A 239 12.46 -26.40 17.32
CA ASP A 239 11.35 -27.12 16.69
C ASP A 239 9.99 -26.48 17.01
N ILE A 240 9.83 -25.95 18.24
CA ILE A 240 8.65 -25.22 18.68
C ILE A 240 8.60 -23.83 18.04
N LEU A 241 9.74 -23.13 17.98
CA LEU A 241 9.84 -21.78 17.39
C LEU A 241 9.45 -21.74 15.91
N VAL A 242 9.65 -22.84 15.17
CA VAL A 242 9.22 -22.95 13.77
C VAL A 242 7.70 -22.85 13.64
N LYS A 243 6.93 -23.29 14.65
CA LYS A 243 5.45 -23.29 14.62
C LYS A 243 4.85 -21.89 14.76
N VAL A 244 5.51 -20.97 15.47
CA VAL A 244 5.00 -19.60 15.72
C VAL A 244 5.54 -18.55 14.74
N THR A 245 6.59 -18.89 13.98
CA THR A 245 7.21 -17.98 13.02
C THR A 245 6.45 -17.94 11.69
N SER A 246 6.37 -16.74 11.10
CA SER A 246 5.64 -16.49 9.84
C SER A 246 6.14 -17.38 8.70
N GLY A 247 5.28 -18.28 8.22
CA GLY A 247 5.55 -19.08 7.03
C GLY A 247 5.70 -18.23 5.78
N TYR A 248 4.89 -17.17 5.67
CA TYR A 248 4.93 -16.24 4.55
C TYR A 248 6.26 -15.49 4.47
N GLU A 249 6.73 -14.92 5.58
CA GLU A 249 8.01 -14.21 5.61
C GLU A 249 9.20 -15.15 5.36
N ARG A 250 9.15 -16.39 5.84
CA ARG A 250 10.20 -17.38 5.53
C ARG A 250 10.26 -17.66 4.04
N GLN A 251 9.11 -17.89 3.39
CA GLN A 251 9.07 -18.14 1.95
C GLN A 251 9.50 -16.91 1.16
N ARG A 252 9.06 -15.71 1.56
CA ARG A 252 9.48 -14.43 0.94
C ARG A 252 10.98 -14.18 1.07
N ARG A 253 11.60 -14.49 2.22
CA ARG A 253 13.05 -14.36 2.40
C ARG A 253 13.80 -15.39 1.56
N ARG A 254 13.29 -16.62 1.44
CA ARG A 254 13.86 -17.66 0.56
C ARG A 254 13.80 -17.23 -0.91
N SER A 255 12.67 -16.70 -1.38
CA SER A 255 12.55 -16.22 -2.76
C SER A 255 13.45 -15.01 -3.03
N HIS A 256 13.55 -14.06 -2.10
CA HIS A 256 14.50 -12.95 -2.22
C HIS A 256 15.97 -13.42 -2.27
N ARG A 257 16.35 -14.40 -1.45
CA ARG A 257 17.71 -14.99 -1.48
C ARG A 257 17.96 -15.73 -2.79
N ALA A 258 16.98 -16.49 -3.29
CA ALA A 258 17.08 -17.17 -4.58
C ALA A 258 17.22 -16.17 -5.73
N ALA A 259 16.42 -15.10 -5.75
CA ALA A 259 16.50 -14.04 -6.74
C ALA A 259 17.83 -13.26 -6.66
N ALA A 260 18.35 -13.00 -5.45
CA ALA A 260 19.66 -12.38 -5.27
C ALA A 260 20.80 -13.27 -5.77
N ARG A 261 20.71 -14.59 -5.55
CA ARG A 261 21.68 -15.58 -6.09
C ARG A 261 21.67 -15.62 -7.61
N LEU A 262 20.48 -15.64 -8.23
CA LEU A 262 20.36 -15.59 -9.70
C LEU A 262 20.98 -14.29 -10.27
N ARG A 263 20.69 -13.14 -9.65
CA ARG A 263 21.29 -11.85 -10.03
C ARG A 263 22.81 -11.79 -9.86
N SER A 264 23.37 -12.46 -8.85
CA SER A 264 24.83 -12.54 -8.67
C SER A 264 25.51 -13.48 -9.66
N VAL A 265 24.79 -14.47 -10.19
CA VAL A 265 25.30 -15.37 -11.25
C VAL A 265 25.32 -14.65 -12.60
N ASP A 266 24.29 -13.85 -12.90
CA ASP A 266 24.24 -13.03 -14.13
C ASP A 266 25.22 -11.84 -14.11
N ALA A 267 25.69 -11.41 -12.93
CA ALA A 267 26.60 -10.27 -12.75
C ALA A 267 28.09 -10.64 -12.72
N ALA A 268 28.46 -11.89 -13.01
CA ALA A 268 29.85 -12.31 -13.10
C ALA A 268 30.30 -12.41 -14.58
N PRO A 269 30.81 -11.33 -15.20
CA PRO A 269 31.51 -11.46 -16.48
C PRO A 269 32.88 -12.10 -16.22
N GLY A 270 33.24 -13.05 -17.08
CA GLY A 270 34.41 -13.92 -16.94
C GLY A 270 35.71 -13.18 -16.64
N LYS A 271 36.37 -13.58 -15.55
CA LYS A 271 37.81 -13.49 -15.42
C LYS A 271 38.39 -14.89 -15.58
N THR A 272 38.63 -15.28 -16.83
CA THR A 272 39.65 -16.28 -17.15
C THR A 272 40.07 -16.07 -18.60
N GLN A 273 41.05 -15.18 -18.80
CA GLN A 273 41.98 -15.36 -19.90
C GLN A 273 43.39 -15.29 -19.32
N ARG A 274 44.14 -16.32 -19.70
CA ARG A 274 45.55 -16.60 -19.39
C ARG A 274 46.46 -15.59 -20.06
#